data_AF-A0AAE1PMN1-F1
#
_entry.id   AF-A0AAE1PMN1-F1
#
_cell.length_a   1.000
_cell.length_b   1.000
_cell.length_c   1.000
_cell.angle_alpha   90.00
_cell.angle_beta   90.00
_cell.angle_gamma   90.00
#
_symmetry.space_group_name_H-M   'P 1'
#
loop_
_entity.id
_entity.type
_entity.pdbx_description
1 polymer ?
#
loop_
_entity_poly.entity_id
_entity_poly.type
_entity_poly.pdbx_seq_one_letter_code
_entity_poly.pdbx_strand_id
1 'polypeptide(L)'
;MCGLKVLVWDVYTTPSIFLCLGFGKSHWDWKTRPVIGGQVGPTFACILSDQFLRLKRGDRFWYKYRDSPNPFTRDQLRAIHKASMARVLCDNHPSIDSTQRWPLNLPSSFNPIISCNATHEFPKLDLSFWKE
;
A
#
# COMPACT_ATOMS: atom_id res chain seq x y z
N MET A 1 -3.12 -4.81 21.18
CA MET A 1 -4.20 -4.75 20.18
C MET A 1 -4.80 -3.36 20.24
N CYS A 2 -4.94 -2.67 19.10
CA CYS A 2 -5.62 -1.39 19.09
C CYS A 2 -7.08 -1.63 19.47
N GLY A 3 -7.48 -1.26 20.68
CA GLY A 3 -8.74 -1.63 21.31
C GLY A 3 -9.96 -0.89 20.76
N LEU A 4 -9.94 -0.42 19.50
CA LEU A 4 -11.14 0.08 18.87
C LEU A 4 -12.06 -1.12 18.59
N LYS A 5 -13.03 -1.35 19.48
CA LYS A 5 -14.26 -2.02 19.06
C LYS A 5 -14.87 -1.12 17.99
N VAL A 6 -14.74 -1.50 16.73
CA VAL A 6 -15.62 -0.99 15.67
C VAL A 6 -16.99 -1.51 16.02
N LEU A 7 -17.69 -0.74 16.84
CA LEU A 7 -19.08 -0.97 17.16
C LEU A 7 -19.83 -0.58 15.89
N VAL A 8 -20.32 -1.59 15.18
CA VAL A 8 -21.38 -1.41 14.18
C VAL A 8 -22.60 -1.00 15.00
N TRP A 9 -22.76 0.30 15.23
CA TRP A 9 -23.92 0.85 15.90
C TRP A 9 -25.04 1.04 14.89
N ASP A 10 -26.23 0.57 15.23
CA ASP A 10 -27.48 0.98 14.58
C ASP A 10 -27.57 2.52 14.59
N VAL A 11 -28.02 3.08 13.46
CA VAL A 11 -27.96 4.51 13.07
C VAL A 11 -28.69 5.49 14.02
N TYR A 12 -29.29 5.05 15.14
CA TYR A 12 -30.29 5.84 15.85
C TYR A 12 -30.12 6.08 17.35
N THR A 13 -28.97 5.82 17.99
CA THR A 13 -28.80 6.24 19.40
C THR A 13 -27.36 6.58 19.79
N THR A 14 -26.95 7.85 19.63
CA THR A 14 -26.16 8.67 20.59
C THR A 14 -25.66 9.98 19.94
N PRO A 15 -25.67 11.14 20.65
CA PRO A 15 -25.40 12.46 20.08
C PRO A 15 -23.90 12.82 20.03
N SER A 16 -23.02 11.86 19.72
CA SER A 16 -21.57 12.12 19.60
C SER A 16 -21.00 11.48 18.34
N ILE A 17 -21.63 11.78 17.21
CA ILE A 17 -21.07 11.53 15.89
C ILE A 17 -20.07 12.65 15.59
N PHE A 18 -18.80 12.40 15.88
CA PHE A 18 -17.75 13.00 15.06
C PHE A 18 -17.71 12.20 13.76
N LEU A 19 -18.35 12.74 12.73
CA LEU A 19 -18.24 12.24 11.37
C LEU A 19 -16.74 12.13 11.02
N CYS A 20 -16.24 10.93 10.72
CA CYS A 20 -14.86 10.74 10.22
C CYS A 20 -14.64 11.33 8.80
N LEU A 21 -15.67 11.96 8.22
CA LEU A 21 -15.64 12.62 6.92
C LEU A 21 -16.34 13.99 6.99
N GLY A 22 -15.82 14.90 7.82
CA GLY A 22 -16.24 16.30 7.78
C GLY A 22 -15.54 17.06 6.64
N PHE A 23 -16.17 17.16 5.47
CA PHE A 23 -15.81 18.17 4.46
C PHE A 23 -16.47 19.51 4.84
N GLY A 24 -15.68 20.50 5.26
CA GLY A 24 -16.17 21.84 5.59
C GLY A 24 -15.03 22.84 5.84
N LYS A 25 -15.03 23.94 5.10
CA LYS A 25 -13.94 24.90 4.94
C LYS A 25 -13.67 25.76 6.17
N SER A 26 -12.43 26.25 6.18
CA SER A 26 -11.85 27.38 6.92
C SER A 26 -11.86 27.26 8.44
N HIS A 27 -10.65 27.22 9.01
CA HIS A 27 -10.37 27.51 10.43
C HIS A 27 -10.47 26.33 11.44
N TRP A 28 -10.11 25.10 11.03
CA TRP A 28 -9.97 23.99 11.98
C TRP A 28 -8.72 23.16 11.69
N ASP A 29 -7.81 23.14 12.67
CA ASP A 29 -6.64 22.28 12.72
C ASP A 29 -7.08 20.82 12.92
N TRP A 30 -7.19 20.07 11.83
CA TRP A 30 -7.53 18.63 11.81
C TRP A 30 -6.32 17.73 12.13
N LYS A 31 -5.17 18.28 12.52
CA LYS A 31 -3.95 17.49 12.71
C LYS A 31 -3.97 16.75 14.05
N THR A 32 -4.54 15.55 14.05
CA THR A 32 -3.90 14.52 14.90
C THR A 32 -2.47 14.36 14.38
N ARG A 33 -1.48 14.64 15.24
CA ARG A 33 -0.06 14.53 14.87
C ARG A 33 0.19 13.13 14.28
N PRO A 34 0.84 13.03 13.11
CA PRO A 34 1.14 11.73 12.54
C PRO A 34 1.94 10.87 13.52
N VAL A 35 1.70 9.56 13.48
CA VAL A 35 2.56 8.61 14.19
C VAL A 35 3.99 8.72 13.65
N ILE A 36 4.99 8.41 14.48
CA ILE A 36 6.41 8.46 14.07
C ILE A 36 6.60 7.58 12.83
N GLY A 37 7.10 8.16 11.74
CA GLY A 37 7.31 7.47 10.46
C GLY A 37 6.05 7.23 9.63
N GLY A 38 4.89 7.75 10.03
CA GLY A 38 3.63 7.66 9.29
C GLY A 38 3.11 9.02 8.84
N GLN A 39 2.09 9.00 7.97
CA GLN A 39 1.43 10.21 7.46
C GLN A 39 0.06 10.48 8.09
N VAL A 40 -0.42 9.55 8.93
CA VAL A 40 -1.76 9.60 9.54
C VAL A 40 -1.65 9.61 11.07
N GLY A 41 -2.63 10.23 11.72
CA GLY A 41 -2.72 10.22 13.18
C GLY A 41 -3.04 8.83 13.76
N PRO A 42 -2.90 8.63 15.08
CA PRO A 42 -3.03 7.33 15.74
C PRO A 42 -4.36 6.60 15.46
N THR A 43 -5.47 7.33 15.40
CA THR A 43 -6.80 6.77 15.12
C THR A 43 -6.88 6.18 13.72
N PHE A 44 -6.44 6.94 12.71
CA PHE A 44 -6.42 6.45 11.32
C PHE A 44 -5.39 5.33 11.14
N ALA A 45 -4.22 5.41 11.79
CA ALA A 45 -3.25 4.32 11.79
C ALA A 45 -3.87 3.00 12.32
N CYS A 46 -4.65 3.09 13.40
CA CYS A 46 -5.38 1.97 13.98
C CYS A 46 -6.41 1.37 13.00
N ILE A 47 -7.27 2.22 12.44
CA ILE A 47 -8.30 1.79 11.48
C ILE A 47 -7.66 1.16 10.25
N LEU A 48 -6.70 1.84 9.61
CA LEU A 48 -6.04 1.35 8.41
C LEU A 48 -5.31 0.02 8.67
N SER A 49 -4.55 -0.09 9.76
CA SER A 49 -3.82 -1.32 10.07
C SER A 49 -4.74 -2.51 10.35
N ASP A 50 -5.86 -2.31 11.06
CA ASP A 50 -6.85 -3.36 11.30
C ASP A 50 -7.52 -3.80 9.98
N GLN A 51 -7.91 -2.85 9.12
CA GLN A 51 -8.52 -3.15 7.82
C GLN A 51 -7.55 -3.91 6.91
N PHE A 52 -6.31 -3.44 6.74
CA PHE A 52 -5.31 -4.13 5.91
C PHE A 52 -4.95 -5.52 6.46
N LEU A 53 -4.91 -5.70 7.78
CA LEU A 53 -4.65 -7.00 8.39
C LEU A 53 -5.79 -7.99 8.13
N ARG A 54 -7.05 -7.55 8.27
CA ARG A 54 -8.23 -8.36 7.99
C ARG A 54 -8.31 -8.75 6.52
N LEU A 55 -8.06 -7.81 5.61
CA LEU A 55 -8.01 -8.08 4.16
C LEU A 55 -6.94 -9.15 3.84
N LYS A 56 -5.73 -9.00 4.38
CA LYS A 56 -4.66 -9.99 4.18
C LYS A 56 -5.01 -11.36 4.74
N ARG A 57 -5.59 -11.45 5.94
CA ARG A 57 -5.92 -12.72 6.61
C ARG A 57 -7.16 -13.41 6.04
N GLY A 58 -8.15 -12.64 5.61
CA GLY A 58 -9.40 -13.14 5.05
C GLY A 58 -9.28 -13.57 3.58
N ASP A 59 -8.23 -13.16 2.88
CA ASP A 59 -7.99 -13.55 1.50
C ASP A 59 -7.35 -14.94 1.40
N ARG A 60 -8.16 -15.93 1.04
CA ARG A 60 -7.71 -17.31 0.80
C ARG A 60 -6.66 -17.43 -0.33
N PHE A 61 -6.60 -16.46 -1.23
CA PHE A 61 -5.67 -16.43 -2.37
C PHE A 61 -4.50 -15.47 -2.15
N TRP A 62 -4.30 -15.02 -0.92
CA TRP A 62 -3.19 -14.14 -0.60
C TRP A 62 -1.86 -14.77 -1.06
N TYR A 63 -1.15 -14.07 -1.94
CA TYR A 63 -0.05 -14.64 -2.73
C TYR A 63 1.09 -15.29 -1.92
N LYS A 64 1.23 -14.97 -0.63
CA LYS A 64 2.29 -15.54 0.23
C LYS A 64 1.87 -16.78 1.00
N TYR A 65 0.58 -17.12 1.04
CA TYR A 65 0.15 -18.33 1.73
C TYR A 65 0.62 -19.54 0.96
N ARG A 66 1.20 -20.50 1.71
CA ARG A 66 1.67 -21.78 1.19
C ARG A 66 0.58 -22.84 1.23
N ASP A 67 -0.43 -22.62 2.06
CA ASP A 67 -1.54 -23.53 2.26
C ASP A 67 -2.55 -23.40 1.12
N SER A 68 -3.29 -24.48 0.88
CA SER A 68 -4.21 -24.59 -0.25
C SER A 68 -5.33 -23.54 -0.17
N PRO A 69 -5.64 -22.83 -1.27
CA PRO A 69 -5.06 -22.97 -2.62
C PRO A 69 -3.73 -22.23 -2.75
N ASN A 70 -2.62 -22.96 -2.98
CA ASN A 70 -1.31 -22.36 -3.16
C ASN A 70 -1.26 -21.66 -4.55
N PRO A 71 -1.18 -20.32 -4.61
CA PRO A 71 -1.34 -19.60 -5.87
C PRO A 71 -0.07 -19.58 -6.72
N PHE A 72 1.11 -19.81 -6.13
CA PHE A 72 2.40 -19.64 -6.83
C PHE A 72 3.47 -20.65 -6.41
N THR A 73 4.33 -21.03 -7.36
CA THR A 73 5.56 -21.78 -7.07
C THR A 73 6.59 -20.92 -6.35
N ARG A 74 7.61 -21.54 -5.76
CA ARG A 74 8.71 -20.79 -5.10
C ARG A 74 9.41 -19.83 -6.07
N ASP A 75 9.53 -20.21 -7.34
CA ASP A 75 10.23 -19.42 -8.36
C ASP A 75 9.40 -18.23 -8.82
N GLN A 76 8.09 -18.46 -9.03
CA GLN A 76 7.11 -17.41 -9.26
C GLN A 76 7.10 -16.38 -8.12
N LEU A 77 7.14 -16.82 -6.86
CA LEU A 77 7.24 -15.91 -5.70
C LEU A 77 8.55 -15.11 -5.68
N ARG A 78 9.68 -15.74 -6.06
CA ARG A 78 10.96 -15.04 -6.19
C ARG A 78 10.91 -13.97 -7.29
N ALA A 79 10.20 -14.22 -8.38
CA ALA A 79 9.98 -13.23 -9.43
C ALA A 79 9.09 -12.08 -8.94
N ILE A 80 7.93 -12.38 -8.32
CA ILE A 80 7.00 -11.37 -7.77
C ILE A 80 7.69 -10.48 -6.73
N HIS A 81 8.54 -11.03 -5.87
CA HIS A 81 9.26 -10.25 -4.86
C HIS A 81 10.23 -9.20 -5.43
N LYS A 82 10.64 -9.33 -6.70
CA LYS A 82 11.48 -8.35 -7.39
C LYS A 82 10.68 -7.23 -8.04
N ALA A 83 9.35 -7.36 -8.11
CA ALA A 83 8.49 -6.34 -8.70
C ALA A 83 8.57 -5.03 -7.90
N SER A 84 8.57 -3.90 -8.61
CA SER A 84 8.61 -2.56 -8.02
C SER A 84 7.60 -1.65 -8.70
N MET A 85 7.07 -0.67 -7.95
CA MET A 85 6.18 0.34 -8.53
C MET A 85 6.88 1.13 -9.64
N ALA A 86 8.19 1.37 -9.50
CA ALA A 86 8.98 2.04 -10.52
C ALA A 86 8.94 1.29 -11.87
N ARG A 87 9.15 -0.03 -11.84
CA ARG A 87 9.06 -0.86 -13.05
C ARG A 87 7.65 -0.87 -13.63
N VAL A 88 6.62 -0.96 -12.79
CA VAL A 88 5.21 -0.90 -13.24
C VAL A 88 4.93 0.41 -13.98
N LEU A 89 5.38 1.55 -13.44
CA LEU A 89 5.22 2.85 -14.10
C LEU A 89 5.97 2.90 -15.44
N CYS A 90 7.23 2.44 -15.46
CA CYS A 90 8.05 2.42 -16.67
C CYS A 90 7.52 1.48 -17.77
N ASP A 91 6.86 0.37 -17.42
CA ASP A 91 6.32 -0.58 -18.41
C ASP A 91 4.97 -0.14 -19.00
N ASN A 92 4.17 0.61 -18.24
CA ASN A 92 2.76 0.85 -18.57
C ASN A 92 2.44 2.30 -18.95
N HIS A 93 3.31 3.26 -18.66
CA HIS A 93 3.05 4.67 -18.93
C HIS A 93 3.99 5.21 -20.02
N PRO A 94 3.50 5.47 -21.25
CA PRO A 94 4.35 5.82 -22.39
C PRO A 94 5.06 7.17 -22.24
N SER A 95 4.59 8.06 -21.35
CA SER A 95 5.26 9.34 -21.08
C SER A 95 6.23 9.30 -19.90
N ILE A 96 6.44 8.15 -19.25
CA ILE A 96 7.38 8.00 -18.13
C ILE A 96 8.64 7.33 -18.67
N ASP A 97 9.62 8.15 -19.05
CA ASP A 97 10.94 7.69 -19.50
C ASP A 97 11.97 7.58 -18.36
N SER A 98 11.64 8.19 -17.22
CA SER A 98 12.47 8.19 -16.01
C SER A 98 11.62 8.26 -14.76
N THR A 99 12.08 7.61 -13.70
CA THR A 99 11.42 7.63 -12.39
C THR A 99 12.44 7.37 -11.30
N GLN A 100 11.99 7.43 -10.06
CA GLN A 100 12.79 7.17 -8.87
C GLN A 100 12.62 5.72 -8.39
N ARG A 101 13.60 5.17 -7.67
CA ARG A 101 13.55 3.80 -7.13
C ARG A 101 12.37 3.54 -6.22
N TRP A 102 11.99 4.53 -5.43
CA TRP A 102 10.81 4.49 -4.57
C TRP A 102 9.83 5.61 -4.98
N PRO A 103 8.90 5.35 -5.92
CA PRO A 103 7.99 6.38 -6.45
C PRO A 103 7.08 7.05 -5.43
N LEU A 104 6.83 6.41 -4.28
CA LEU A 104 6.00 6.94 -3.20
C LEU A 104 6.78 7.85 -2.24
N ASN A 105 8.10 7.89 -2.37
CA ASN A 105 8.95 8.81 -1.61
C ASN A 105 9.25 10.04 -2.45
N LEU A 106 9.67 11.12 -1.82
CA LEU A 106 10.10 12.30 -2.56
C LEU A 106 11.48 12.06 -3.22
N PRO A 107 11.74 12.71 -4.37
CA PRO A 107 13.06 12.71 -4.97
C PRO A 107 14.10 13.29 -4.01
N SER A 108 15.27 12.65 -3.94
CA SER A 108 16.40 13.11 -3.12
C SER A 108 17.72 12.56 -3.67
N SER A 109 18.85 12.94 -3.09
CA SER A 109 20.16 12.33 -3.42
C SER A 109 20.17 10.81 -3.24
N PHE A 110 19.37 10.28 -2.30
CA PHE A 110 19.24 8.83 -2.04
C PHE A 110 18.12 8.16 -2.85
N ASN A 111 17.26 8.95 -3.50
CA ASN A 111 16.18 8.48 -4.36
C ASN A 111 16.13 9.33 -5.64
N PRO A 112 17.20 9.31 -6.45
CA PRO A 112 17.28 10.15 -7.64
C PRO A 112 16.33 9.66 -8.73
N ILE A 113 15.97 10.57 -9.63
CA ILE A 113 15.26 10.23 -10.87
C ILE A 113 16.30 9.65 -11.83
N ILE A 114 16.04 8.44 -12.32
CA ILE A 114 16.90 7.69 -13.23
C ILE A 114 16.08 7.13 -14.39
N SER A 115 16.73 6.85 -15.51
CA SER A 115 16.04 6.36 -16.71
C SER A 115 15.41 4.98 -16.49
N CYS A 116 14.22 4.78 -17.05
CA CYS A 116 13.53 3.49 -17.08
C CYS A 116 14.31 2.37 -17.81
N ASN A 117 15.33 2.74 -18.59
CA ASN A 117 16.25 1.81 -19.26
C ASN A 117 17.33 1.24 -18.33
N ALA A 118 17.48 1.77 -17.12
CA ALA A 118 18.40 1.24 -16.12
C ALA A 118 17.88 -0.09 -15.54
N THR A 119 18.08 -1.19 -16.27
CA THR A 119 17.55 -2.53 -15.93
C THR A 119 18.07 -3.09 -14.61
N HIS A 120 19.27 -2.70 -14.19
CA HIS A 120 19.81 -3.05 -12.87
C HIS A 120 19.08 -2.35 -11.71
N GLU A 121 18.53 -1.17 -11.96
CA GLU A 121 17.78 -0.37 -10.99
C GLU A 121 16.30 -0.77 -10.97
N PHE A 122 15.75 -1.08 -12.15
CA PHE A 122 14.37 -1.50 -12.36
C PHE A 122 14.30 -2.88 -13.05
N PRO A 123 14.54 -3.98 -12.30
CA PRO A 123 14.45 -5.32 -12.86
C PRO A 123 13.07 -5.59 -13.45
N LYS A 124 13.02 -6.12 -14.66
CA LYS A 124 11.76 -6.61 -15.26
C LYS A 124 11.29 -7.86 -14.53
N LEU A 125 9.97 -8.05 -14.48
CA LEU A 125 9.38 -9.27 -13.97
C LEU A 125 9.70 -10.42 -14.93
N ASP A 126 10.32 -11.47 -14.41
CA ASP A 126 10.61 -12.67 -15.18
C ASP A 126 9.36 -13.56 -15.26
N LEU A 127 8.69 -13.51 -16.41
CA LEU A 127 7.47 -14.26 -16.68
C LEU A 127 7.73 -15.69 -17.19
N SER A 128 8.99 -16.10 -17.35
CA SER A 128 9.32 -17.45 -17.82
C SER A 128 8.79 -18.56 -16.89
N PHE A 129 8.62 -18.26 -15.60
CA PHE A 129 8.05 -19.19 -14.61
C PHE A 129 6.54 -19.44 -14.76
N TRP A 130 5.87 -18.78 -15.70
CA TRP A 130 4.45 -19.01 -16.05
C TRP A 130 4.28 -19.62 -17.44
N LYS A 131 5.39 -20.03 -18.08
CA LYS A 131 5.31 -20.76 -19.34
C LYS A 131 4.77 -22.16 -19.08
N GLU A 132 3.75 -22.54 -19.86
CA GLU A 132 3.19 -23.90 -19.93
C GLU A 132 3.96 -24.76 -20.94
#